data_AF-A0A076YGV2-F1
#
_entry.id   AF-A0A076YGV2-F1
#
_cell.length_a   1.000
_cell.length_b   1.000
_cell.length_c   1.000
_cell.angle_alpha   90.00
_cell.angle_beta   90.00
_cell.angle_gamma   90.00
#
_symmetry.space_group_name_H-M   'P 1'
#
loop_
_entity.id
_entity.type
_entity.pdbx_description
1 polymer ?
#
loop_
_entity_poly.entity_id
_entity_poly.type
_entity_poly.pdbx_seq_one_letter_code
_entity_poly.pdbx_strand_id
1 'polypeptide(L)'
;MKLYRKEYKMADRIIMKLPQDVFIHILLRLPVKLLLRFRCVSKSCYTLIQSSTFINIHLHRTTTSEDEYILFKRSFKLDVESYKGVFSFYSSHNDDGDLNSIFPDLDVPNMTSLYSIDYDKIIGPCHGLIAVMDSRSTILFNPSTRKYRLLPSSPFGIPKGYYQSIDSGGFGFDSVVNDYKVFRISDVYTEDRYGYPEEGERKVEVYEVGIDIWRELDHVDQDLPRLFWLTSSMYYNGAYHWITTLNHEDKLIILCFDMSTEIFRNINTPDTRQFSSGTCHSLVLLDECLSFMCHPYLGPEIDPTTDLIDIWMVKDYNVYESWIKKYTIRVLPIDESPLAVWKDSLLFFQEKSGYLMSYDFKSEEVKEWNLHGCQKSMRAIVYKESLVPIPRGSQSSTQLQNI
;
A
#
# COMPACT_ATOMS: atom_id res chain seq x y z
N MET A 1 42.68 -12.73 -15.25
CA MET A 1 42.37 -12.74 -13.78
C MET A 1 43.22 -11.80 -12.90
N LYS A 2 44.24 -11.07 -13.42
CA LYS A 2 45.06 -10.11 -12.64
C LYS A 2 44.62 -8.64 -12.72
N LEU A 3 43.80 -8.26 -13.70
CA LEU A 3 43.34 -6.88 -13.91
C LEU A 3 42.32 -6.43 -12.84
N TYR A 4 41.29 -7.25 -12.58
CA TYR A 4 40.28 -6.98 -11.54
C TYR A 4 40.87 -6.71 -10.15
N ARG A 5 41.93 -7.43 -9.74
CA ARG A 5 42.52 -7.31 -8.40
C ARG A 5 43.28 -5.99 -8.18
N LYS A 6 43.68 -5.30 -9.26
CA LYS A 6 44.35 -3.99 -9.19
C LYS A 6 43.34 -2.84 -9.04
N GLU A 7 42.19 -2.93 -9.70
CA GLU A 7 41.12 -1.91 -9.63
C GLU A 7 40.51 -1.81 -8.23
N TYR A 8 40.18 -2.94 -7.58
CA TYR A 8 39.68 -2.95 -6.20
C TYR A 8 40.64 -2.27 -5.22
N LYS A 9 41.95 -2.51 -5.36
CA LYS A 9 42.98 -1.87 -4.51
C LYS A 9 43.12 -0.37 -4.76
N MET A 10 42.79 0.10 -5.96
CA MET A 10 42.85 1.52 -6.31
C MET A 10 41.60 2.26 -5.83
N ALA A 11 40.42 1.65 -5.95
CA ALA A 11 39.17 2.17 -5.40
C ALA A 11 39.23 2.30 -3.86
N ASP A 12 39.72 1.27 -3.16
CA ASP A 12 39.93 1.36 -1.70
C ASP A 12 40.93 2.47 -1.32
N ARG A 13 41.97 2.72 -2.14
CA ARG A 13 42.95 3.80 -1.90
C ARG A 13 42.39 5.21 -2.17
N ILE A 14 41.40 5.36 -3.04
CA ILE A 14 40.73 6.66 -3.28
C ILE A 14 39.69 6.94 -2.19
N ILE A 15 38.95 5.92 -1.75
CA ILE A 15 38.04 6.01 -0.58
C ILE A 15 38.80 6.46 0.67
N MET A 16 40.08 6.07 0.81
CA MET A 16 40.96 6.47 1.92
C MET A 16 41.39 7.95 1.95
N LYS A 17 41.02 8.79 0.96
CA LYS A 17 41.33 10.23 0.96
C LYS A 17 40.23 11.13 1.52
N LEU A 18 39.00 10.63 1.61
CA LEU A 18 37.88 11.36 2.17
C LEU A 18 37.62 10.87 3.60
N PRO A 19 37.32 11.75 4.57
CA PRO A 19 36.85 11.34 5.88
C PRO A 19 35.62 10.40 5.76
N GLN A 20 35.60 9.33 6.56
CA GLN A 20 34.63 8.25 6.44
C GLN A 20 33.18 8.74 6.65
N ASP A 21 32.99 9.68 7.56
CA ASP A 21 31.73 10.37 7.83
C ASP A 21 31.22 11.14 6.62
N VAL A 22 32.08 11.90 5.94
CA VAL A 22 31.72 12.65 4.73
C VAL A 22 31.34 11.66 3.60
N PHE A 23 32.06 10.55 3.48
CA PHE A 23 31.73 9.52 2.50
C PHE A 23 30.36 8.88 2.76
N ILE A 24 30.06 8.53 4.01
CA ILE A 24 28.74 8.01 4.41
C ILE A 24 27.65 9.03 4.10
N HIS A 25 27.87 10.30 4.41
CA HIS A 25 26.92 11.37 4.14
C HIS A 25 26.62 11.55 2.65
N ILE A 26 27.64 11.43 1.80
CA ILE A 26 27.46 11.43 0.34
C ILE A 26 26.61 10.24 -0.08
N LEU A 27 26.93 9.02 0.36
CA LEU A 27 26.18 7.83 0.00
C LEU A 27 24.71 7.93 0.46
N LEU A 28 24.44 8.43 1.66
CA LEU A 28 23.07 8.59 2.18
C LEU A 28 22.18 9.50 1.33
N ARG A 29 22.74 10.34 0.46
CA ARG A 29 22.01 11.22 -0.45
C ARG A 29 21.86 10.66 -1.86
N LEU A 30 22.50 9.53 -2.17
CA LEU A 30 22.40 8.93 -3.49
C LEU A 30 21.06 8.17 -3.63
N PRO A 31 20.50 8.13 -4.85
CA PRO A 31 19.40 7.22 -5.17
C PRO A 31 19.79 5.76 -4.93
N VAL A 32 18.82 4.93 -4.53
CA VAL A 32 19.02 3.52 -4.21
C VAL A 32 19.63 2.77 -5.40
N LYS A 33 19.20 3.07 -6.63
CA LYS A 33 19.80 2.49 -7.85
C LYS A 33 21.31 2.70 -7.93
N LEU A 34 21.81 3.89 -7.55
CA LEU A 34 23.24 4.16 -7.53
C LEU A 34 23.90 3.43 -6.36
N LEU A 35 23.30 3.45 -5.16
CA LEU A 35 23.81 2.70 -4.00
C LEU A 35 24.00 1.20 -4.30
N LEU A 36 23.05 0.59 -5.00
CA LEU A 36 23.16 -0.81 -5.43
C LEU A 36 24.33 -1.04 -6.40
N ARG A 37 24.66 -0.08 -7.26
CA ARG A 37 25.85 -0.13 -8.13
C ARG A 37 27.15 0.11 -7.33
N PHE A 38 27.12 1.00 -6.33
CA PHE A 38 28.27 1.28 -5.47
C PHE A 38 28.74 0.07 -4.66
N ARG A 39 27.83 -0.88 -4.38
CA ARG A 39 28.19 -2.19 -3.79
C ARG A 39 29.25 -2.95 -4.59
N CYS A 40 29.37 -2.71 -5.90
CA CYS A 40 30.35 -3.37 -6.76
C CYS A 40 31.73 -2.68 -6.77
N VAL A 41 31.85 -1.47 -6.23
CA VAL A 41 33.08 -0.66 -6.31
C VAL A 41 34.16 -1.17 -5.36
N SER A 42 33.79 -1.53 -4.13
CA SER A 42 34.71 -2.14 -3.15
C SER A 42 33.98 -2.97 -2.10
N LYS A 43 34.73 -3.83 -1.40
CA LYS A 43 34.19 -4.60 -0.26
C LYS A 43 33.70 -3.70 0.86
N SER A 44 34.41 -2.61 1.12
CA SER A 44 34.04 -1.62 2.13
C SER A 44 32.68 -0.98 1.81
N CYS A 45 32.46 -0.57 0.56
CA CYS A 45 31.16 -0.05 0.11
C CYS A 45 30.06 -1.10 0.22
N TYR A 46 30.33 -2.34 -0.20
CA TYR A 46 29.39 -3.45 -0.07
C TYR A 46 28.94 -3.65 1.39
N THR A 47 29.89 -3.81 2.31
CA THR A 47 29.62 -4.03 3.73
C THR A 47 28.90 -2.84 4.37
N LEU A 48 29.31 -1.61 4.05
CA LEU A 48 28.68 -0.39 4.56
C LEU A 48 27.21 -0.30 4.14
N ILE A 49 26.94 -0.38 2.83
CA ILE A 49 25.59 -0.22 2.26
C ILE A 49 24.65 -1.37 2.65
N GLN A 50 25.20 -2.54 3.00
CA GLN A 50 24.42 -3.68 3.51
C GLN A 50 24.22 -3.66 5.03
N SER A 51 24.97 -2.84 5.77
CA SER A 51 24.84 -2.80 7.23
C SER A 51 23.45 -2.30 7.66
N SER A 52 22.91 -2.90 8.71
CA SER A 52 21.63 -2.47 9.29
C SER A 52 21.67 -1.00 9.73
N THR A 53 22.80 -0.54 10.28
CA THR A 53 23.00 0.86 10.65
C THR A 53 22.84 1.80 9.45
N PHE A 54 23.51 1.53 8.33
CA PHE A 54 23.38 2.38 7.14
C PHE A 54 21.95 2.37 6.59
N ILE A 55 21.33 1.19 6.53
CA ILE A 55 19.95 1.03 6.04
C ILE A 55 18.97 1.82 6.92
N ASN A 56 19.11 1.74 8.25
CA ASN A 56 18.27 2.48 9.19
C ASN A 56 18.47 4.00 9.07
N ILE A 57 19.72 4.47 8.97
CA ILE A 57 20.00 5.90 8.75
C ILE A 57 19.43 6.37 7.41
N HIS A 58 19.57 5.58 6.35
CA HIS A 58 18.98 5.89 5.04
C HIS A 58 17.45 5.92 5.09
N LEU A 59 16.83 5.00 5.81
CA LEU A 59 15.37 4.91 5.95
C LEU A 59 14.79 6.14 6.66
N HIS A 60 15.46 6.60 7.72
CA HIS A 60 15.03 7.75 8.53
C HIS A 60 15.72 9.06 8.13
N ARG A 61 16.32 9.12 6.94
CA ARG A 61 16.93 10.36 6.45
C ARG A 61 15.84 11.41 6.23
N THR A 62 16.20 12.68 6.38
CA THR A 62 15.32 13.77 5.97
C THR A 62 15.14 13.74 4.45
N THR A 63 13.88 13.75 4.02
CA THR A 63 13.47 13.74 2.61
C THR A 63 12.51 14.88 2.34
N THR A 64 12.44 15.34 1.09
CA THR A 64 11.42 16.28 0.63
C THR A 64 10.42 15.60 -0.32
N SER A 65 9.42 16.34 -0.79
CA SER A 65 8.50 15.87 -1.84
C SER A 65 9.18 15.61 -3.19
N GLU A 66 10.43 16.05 -3.37
CA GLU A 66 11.25 15.74 -4.54
C GLU A 66 11.84 14.31 -4.49
N ASP A 67 11.95 13.74 -3.29
CA ASP A 67 12.40 12.35 -3.08
C ASP A 67 11.25 11.33 -3.20
N GLU A 68 10.04 11.80 -3.48
CA GLU A 68 8.85 10.97 -3.60
C GLU A 68 8.68 10.41 -5.01
N TYR A 69 8.24 9.17 -5.03
CA TYR A 69 7.90 8.42 -6.21
C TYR A 69 6.47 7.92 -6.08
N ILE A 70 5.84 7.64 -7.21
CA ILE A 70 4.54 7.00 -7.23
C ILE A 70 4.60 5.69 -8.01
N LEU A 71 4.05 4.65 -7.42
CA LEU A 71 3.88 3.33 -8.00
C LEU A 71 2.41 3.15 -8.35
N PHE A 72 2.12 2.85 -9.61
CA PHE A 72 0.80 2.39 -10.03
C PHE A 72 0.80 0.88 -10.24
N LYS A 73 -0.16 0.19 -9.62
CA LYS A 73 -0.57 -1.16 -10.05
C LYS A 73 -1.71 -0.99 -11.04
N ARG A 74 -1.61 -1.65 -12.19
CA ARG A 74 -2.63 -1.67 -13.24
C ARG A 74 -2.89 -3.11 -13.64
N SER A 75 -4.10 -3.44 -14.05
CA SER A 75 -4.39 -4.77 -14.62
C SER A 75 -4.79 -4.64 -16.08
N PHE A 76 -4.40 -5.62 -16.88
CA PHE A 76 -4.77 -5.74 -18.29
C PHE A 76 -5.41 -7.08 -18.54
N LYS A 77 -6.46 -7.10 -19.35
CA LYS A 77 -7.13 -8.34 -19.76
C LYS A 77 -6.21 -9.11 -20.72
N LEU A 78 -5.91 -10.36 -20.40
CA LEU A 78 -5.12 -11.26 -21.26
C LEU A 78 -6.04 -12.13 -22.12
N ASP A 79 -7.06 -12.72 -21.50
CA ASP A 79 -8.10 -13.53 -22.16
C ASP A 79 -9.47 -13.27 -21.50
N VAL A 80 -10.49 -14.06 -21.82
CA VAL A 80 -11.86 -13.87 -21.30
C VAL A 80 -11.92 -13.91 -19.77
N GLU A 81 -11.09 -14.75 -19.14
CA GLU A 81 -11.11 -15.08 -17.71
C GLU A 81 -9.83 -14.67 -16.97
N SER A 82 -8.80 -14.16 -17.65
CA SER A 82 -7.53 -13.84 -16.99
C SER A 82 -7.06 -12.40 -17.16
N TYR A 83 -6.43 -11.91 -16.10
CA TYR A 83 -5.86 -10.57 -16.03
C TYR A 83 -4.39 -10.64 -15.64
N LYS A 84 -3.62 -9.68 -16.14
CA LYS A 84 -2.21 -9.48 -15.82
C LYS A 84 -2.02 -8.19 -15.05
N GLY A 85 -1.45 -8.28 -13.85
CA GLY A 85 -0.99 -7.12 -13.10
C GLY A 85 0.35 -6.58 -13.61
N VAL A 86 0.48 -5.25 -13.66
CA VAL A 86 1.71 -4.53 -14.01
C VAL A 86 1.95 -3.38 -13.02
N PHE A 87 3.20 -3.22 -12.60
CA PHE A 87 3.69 -2.09 -11.83
C PHE A 87 4.38 -1.07 -12.74
N SER A 88 3.97 0.19 -12.62
CA SER A 88 4.55 1.32 -13.35
C SER A 88 5.09 2.37 -12.37
N PHE A 89 6.34 2.81 -12.58
CA PHE A 89 7.09 3.62 -11.62
C PHE A 89 7.34 5.02 -12.15
N TYR A 90 6.92 6.03 -11.38
CA TYR A 90 6.98 7.42 -11.81
C TYR A 90 7.56 8.35 -10.77
N SER A 91 8.15 9.43 -11.27
CA SER A 91 8.73 10.56 -10.53
C SER A 91 8.27 11.86 -11.18
N SER A 92 8.43 12.96 -10.47
CA SER A 92 8.20 14.30 -11.01
C SER A 92 9.48 15.08 -10.74
N HIS A 93 10.35 15.07 -11.76
CA HIS A 93 11.71 15.61 -11.68
C HIS A 93 11.80 17.10 -12.06
N ASN A 94 10.70 17.73 -12.49
CA ASN A 94 10.66 19.13 -12.96
C ASN A 94 9.43 19.89 -12.42
N ASP A 95 9.55 21.22 -12.35
CA ASP A 95 8.47 22.15 -11.98
C ASP A 95 7.25 22.11 -12.93
N ASP A 96 7.38 21.53 -14.12
CA ASP A 96 6.27 21.36 -15.08
C ASP A 96 5.22 20.31 -14.62
N GLY A 97 5.43 19.66 -13.47
CA GLY A 97 4.46 18.75 -12.88
C GLY A 97 4.26 17.44 -13.66
N ASP A 98 5.10 17.15 -14.66
CA ASP A 98 4.97 15.96 -15.50
C ASP A 98 5.38 14.64 -14.83
N LEU A 99 4.65 13.58 -15.18
CA LEU A 99 4.82 12.22 -14.70
C LEU A 99 5.87 11.49 -15.55
N ASN A 100 7.09 11.33 -15.02
CA ASN A 100 8.22 10.76 -15.73
C ASN A 100 8.46 9.31 -15.33
N SER A 101 8.37 8.40 -16.31
CA SER A 101 8.64 6.97 -16.09
C SER A 101 10.12 6.76 -15.79
N ILE A 102 10.42 6.06 -14.70
CA ILE A 102 11.80 5.87 -14.20
C ILE A 102 12.36 4.51 -14.64
N PHE A 103 11.46 3.54 -14.73
CA PHE A 103 11.76 2.15 -15.03
C PHE A 103 10.71 1.61 -16.00
N PRO A 104 11.09 0.64 -16.85
CA PRO A 104 10.10 -0.13 -17.59
C PRO A 104 9.08 -0.75 -16.66
N ASP A 105 7.87 -0.90 -17.18
CA ASP A 105 6.79 -1.64 -16.57
C ASP A 105 7.27 -3.02 -16.12
N LEU A 106 6.79 -3.41 -14.94
CA LEU A 106 7.17 -4.65 -14.29
C LEU A 106 5.95 -5.52 -14.08
N ASP A 107 6.00 -6.74 -14.59
CA ASP A 107 4.94 -7.70 -14.35
C ASP A 107 4.83 -8.01 -12.86
N VAL A 108 3.61 -7.98 -12.32
CA VAL A 108 3.37 -8.39 -10.94
C VAL A 108 3.49 -9.91 -10.91
N PRO A 109 4.53 -10.47 -10.28
CA PRO A 109 4.76 -11.91 -10.29
C PRO A 109 3.62 -12.62 -9.55
N ASN A 110 3.26 -13.82 -10.00
CA ASN A 110 2.38 -14.75 -9.27
C ASN A 110 0.99 -14.19 -8.89
N MET A 111 0.53 -13.11 -9.55
CA MET A 111 -0.83 -12.57 -9.42
C MET A 111 -1.54 -12.55 -10.77
N THR A 112 -1.89 -13.75 -11.25
CA THR A 112 -2.85 -13.89 -12.35
C THR A 112 -4.21 -14.18 -11.71
N SER A 113 -5.06 -13.16 -11.58
CA SER A 113 -6.43 -13.38 -11.12
C SER A 113 -7.25 -14.02 -12.25
N LEU A 114 -7.98 -15.08 -11.91
CA LEU A 114 -8.84 -15.84 -12.81
C LEU A 114 -10.29 -15.33 -12.86
N TYR A 115 -10.67 -14.39 -11.98
CA TYR A 115 -12.09 -14.05 -11.81
C TYR A 115 -12.39 -12.57 -11.54
N SER A 116 -11.50 -11.81 -10.89
CA SER A 116 -11.74 -10.37 -10.65
C SER A 116 -10.47 -9.58 -10.35
N ILE A 117 -10.47 -8.32 -10.79
CA ILE A 117 -9.42 -7.31 -10.57
C ILE A 117 -9.72 -6.42 -9.35
N ASP A 118 -10.91 -6.53 -8.77
CA ASP A 118 -11.44 -5.57 -7.79
C ASP A 118 -10.83 -5.79 -6.39
N TYR A 119 -10.35 -7.01 -6.11
CA TYR A 119 -9.90 -7.43 -4.78
C TYR A 119 -8.41 -7.22 -4.50
N ASP A 120 -7.62 -6.81 -5.50
CA ASP A 120 -6.18 -6.64 -5.31
C ASP A 120 -5.90 -5.38 -4.47
N LYS A 121 -5.41 -5.60 -3.26
CA LYS A 121 -5.00 -4.54 -2.34
C LYS A 121 -3.52 -4.27 -2.49
N ILE A 122 -3.15 -2.99 -2.51
CA ILE A 122 -1.77 -2.55 -2.36
C ILE A 122 -1.68 -1.79 -1.03
N ILE A 123 -0.78 -2.21 -0.14
CA ILE A 123 -0.73 -1.74 1.25
C ILE A 123 0.69 -1.28 1.57
N GLY A 124 0.79 -0.10 2.19
CA GLY A 124 2.05 0.53 2.55
C GLY A 124 2.12 1.98 2.05
N PRO A 125 3.34 2.52 1.89
CA PRO A 125 4.62 1.87 2.15
C PRO A 125 4.86 1.75 3.66
N CYS A 126 5.39 0.61 4.10
CA CYS A 126 5.86 0.40 5.47
C CYS A 126 7.38 0.21 5.44
N HIS A 127 8.13 1.21 5.90
CA HIS A 127 9.59 1.27 5.78
C HIS A 127 10.11 1.08 4.33
N GLY A 128 9.32 1.54 3.36
CA GLY A 128 9.59 1.38 1.93
C GLY A 128 9.29 -0.01 1.36
N LEU A 129 8.72 -0.93 2.16
CA LEU A 129 8.13 -2.17 1.67
C LEU A 129 6.64 -1.97 1.37
N ILE A 130 6.15 -2.68 0.37
CA ILE A 130 4.75 -2.68 -0.05
C ILE A 130 4.27 -4.13 -0.01
N ALA A 131 3.06 -4.36 0.50
CA ALA A 131 2.38 -5.63 0.36
C ALA A 131 1.34 -5.54 -0.75
N VAL A 132 1.32 -6.54 -1.62
CA VAL A 132 0.24 -6.73 -2.60
C VAL A 132 -0.49 -7.99 -2.20
N MET A 133 -1.79 -7.87 -1.96
CA MET A 133 -2.63 -8.93 -1.41
C MET A 133 -3.82 -9.18 -2.34
N ASP A 134 -4.05 -10.45 -2.65
CA ASP A 134 -5.30 -10.92 -3.24
C ASP A 134 -5.99 -11.86 -2.22
N SER A 135 -7.06 -12.54 -2.65
CA SER A 135 -7.83 -13.46 -1.79
C SER A 135 -7.10 -14.75 -1.37
N ARG A 136 -5.86 -14.99 -1.83
CA ARG A 136 -5.09 -16.21 -1.53
C ARG A 136 -3.64 -15.91 -1.22
N SER A 137 -3.05 -14.97 -1.92
CA SER A 137 -1.62 -14.71 -2.01
C SER A 137 -1.26 -13.35 -1.41
N THR A 138 -0.08 -13.28 -0.82
CA THR A 138 0.49 -12.02 -0.36
C THR A 138 1.93 -11.92 -0.83
N ILE A 139 2.26 -10.82 -1.49
CA ILE A 139 3.60 -10.53 -2.00
C ILE A 139 4.13 -9.32 -1.26
N LEU A 140 5.31 -9.46 -0.67
CA LEU A 140 6.09 -8.33 -0.21
C LEU A 140 7.00 -7.87 -1.34
N PHE A 141 7.01 -6.58 -1.59
CA PHE A 141 7.74 -5.95 -2.68
C PHE A 141 8.50 -4.71 -2.17
N ASN A 142 9.77 -4.59 -2.53
CA ASN A 142 10.51 -3.36 -2.36
C ASN A 142 10.67 -2.70 -3.74
N PRO A 143 9.98 -1.57 -4.01
CA PRO A 143 10.02 -0.90 -5.31
C PRO A 143 11.41 -0.35 -5.67
N SER A 144 12.21 0.06 -4.68
CA SER A 144 13.55 0.64 -4.90
C SER A 144 14.59 -0.41 -5.28
N THR A 145 14.49 -1.60 -4.69
CA THR A 145 15.42 -2.71 -4.97
C THR A 145 14.88 -3.69 -6.02
N ARG A 146 13.60 -3.56 -6.40
CA ARG A 146 12.85 -4.44 -7.31
C ARG A 146 12.93 -5.92 -6.91
N LYS A 147 12.98 -6.15 -5.60
CA LYS A 147 12.97 -7.48 -5.00
C LYS A 147 11.59 -7.77 -4.47
N TYR A 148 11.20 -9.02 -4.56
CA TYR A 148 9.93 -9.48 -4.00
C TYR A 148 10.07 -10.83 -3.31
N ARG A 149 9.08 -11.12 -2.47
CA ARG A 149 8.89 -12.41 -1.81
C ARG A 149 7.41 -12.72 -1.77
N LEU A 150 7.02 -13.87 -2.32
CA LEU A 150 5.71 -14.45 -2.10
C LEU A 150 5.71 -15.09 -0.70
N LEU A 151 4.72 -14.73 0.12
CA LEU A 151 4.54 -15.31 1.45
C LEU A 151 3.85 -16.67 1.34
N PRO A 152 4.15 -17.61 2.25
CA PRO A 152 3.45 -18.89 2.29
C PRO A 152 1.95 -18.67 2.56
N SER A 153 1.11 -19.52 1.96
CA SER A 153 -0.32 -19.55 2.27
C SER A 153 -0.55 -19.89 3.74
N SER A 154 -1.68 -19.43 4.29
CA SER A 154 -2.11 -19.82 5.63
C SER A 154 -2.18 -21.35 5.72
N PRO A 155 -1.63 -21.96 6.80
CA PRO A 155 -1.70 -23.39 7.03
C PRO A 155 -3.03 -23.82 7.69
N PHE A 156 -3.87 -22.87 8.11
CA PHE A 156 -5.14 -23.16 8.78
C PHE A 156 -6.17 -23.59 7.74
N GLY A 157 -6.34 -24.91 7.64
CA GLY A 157 -7.27 -25.52 6.70
C GLY A 157 -8.72 -25.30 7.09
N ILE A 158 -9.60 -25.35 6.10
CA ILE A 158 -11.05 -25.23 6.28
C ILE A 158 -11.62 -26.61 6.66
N PRO A 159 -12.43 -26.72 7.73
CA PRO A 159 -13.10 -27.98 8.06
C PRO A 159 -14.01 -28.47 6.92
N LYS A 160 -14.20 -29.79 6.80
CA LYS A 160 -15.08 -30.35 5.76
C LYS A 160 -16.52 -29.85 5.94
N GLY A 161 -17.12 -29.35 4.86
CA GLY A 161 -18.49 -28.81 4.86
C GLY A 161 -18.58 -27.31 5.18
N TYR A 162 -17.44 -26.67 5.46
CA TYR A 162 -17.34 -25.21 5.62
C TYR A 162 -16.71 -24.58 4.38
N TYR A 163 -17.02 -23.30 4.21
CA TYR A 163 -16.45 -22.39 3.22
C TYR A 163 -15.69 -21.28 3.93
N GLN A 164 -14.80 -20.61 3.21
CA GLN A 164 -14.03 -19.48 3.71
C GLN A 164 -14.14 -18.31 2.73
N SER A 165 -14.52 -17.16 3.25
CA SER A 165 -14.37 -15.86 2.59
C SER A 165 -13.22 -15.12 3.24
N ILE A 166 -12.32 -14.52 2.45
CA ILE A 166 -11.35 -13.57 2.98
C ILE A 166 -11.96 -12.18 2.86
N ASP A 167 -12.32 -11.62 4.00
CA ASP A 167 -13.00 -10.33 4.04
C ASP A 167 -11.94 -9.23 4.02
N SER A 168 -10.95 -9.29 4.92
CA SER A 168 -9.93 -8.24 5.01
C SER A 168 -8.54 -8.77 5.26
N GLY A 169 -7.56 -7.87 5.19
CA GLY A 169 -6.17 -8.17 5.49
C GLY A 169 -5.31 -6.94 5.32
N GLY A 170 -4.22 -6.89 6.09
CA GLY A 170 -3.35 -5.73 6.16
C GLY A 170 -1.89 -6.12 6.34
N PHE A 171 -1.02 -5.13 6.15
CA PHE A 171 0.43 -5.24 6.31
C PHE A 171 0.95 -4.04 7.08
N GLY A 172 1.91 -4.27 7.97
CA GLY A 172 2.54 -3.21 8.75
C GLY A 172 3.74 -3.69 9.56
N PHE A 173 4.27 -2.78 10.38
CA PHE A 173 5.44 -3.02 11.20
C PHE A 173 5.05 -2.99 12.68
N ASP A 174 5.43 -4.04 13.40
CA ASP A 174 5.39 -4.10 14.84
C ASP A 174 6.67 -3.45 15.39
N SER A 175 6.49 -2.30 16.03
CA SER A 175 7.59 -1.54 16.62
C SER A 175 8.16 -2.13 17.91
N VAL A 176 7.38 -2.96 18.61
CA VAL A 176 7.76 -3.59 19.88
C VAL A 176 8.63 -4.81 19.61
N VAL A 177 8.21 -5.66 18.67
CA VAL A 177 8.94 -6.89 18.30
C VAL A 177 9.97 -6.62 17.18
N ASN A 178 9.91 -5.45 16.55
CA ASN A 178 10.79 -5.02 15.46
C ASN A 178 10.74 -6.01 14.27
N ASP A 179 9.52 -6.38 13.88
CA ASP A 179 9.24 -7.27 12.75
C ASP A 179 8.03 -6.77 11.94
N TYR A 180 7.90 -7.26 10.71
CA TYR A 180 6.73 -7.00 9.89
C TYR A 180 5.66 -8.06 10.14
N LYS A 181 4.41 -7.62 10.09
CA LYS A 181 3.25 -8.50 10.18
C LYS A 181 2.36 -8.34 8.97
N VAL A 182 1.79 -9.45 8.56
CA VAL A 182 0.62 -9.49 7.68
C VAL A 182 -0.50 -10.11 8.49
N PHE A 183 -1.71 -9.58 8.40
CA PHE A 183 -2.87 -10.25 8.99
C PHE A 183 -3.95 -10.45 7.94
N ARG A 184 -4.82 -11.42 8.19
CA ARG A 184 -5.99 -11.74 7.38
C ARG A 184 -7.19 -11.93 8.30
N ILE A 185 -8.34 -11.46 7.84
CA ILE A 185 -9.64 -11.65 8.47
C ILE A 185 -10.46 -12.49 7.51
N SER A 186 -10.98 -13.62 7.98
CA SER A 186 -11.81 -14.50 7.18
C SER A 186 -13.02 -14.99 7.95
N ASP A 187 -14.18 -14.95 7.32
CA ASP A 187 -15.38 -15.67 7.76
C ASP A 187 -15.33 -17.13 7.28
N VAL A 188 -15.45 -18.05 8.23
CA VAL A 188 -15.59 -19.50 7.98
C VAL A 188 -17.02 -19.91 8.29
N TYR A 189 -17.77 -20.34 7.28
CA TYR A 189 -19.22 -20.54 7.40
C TYR A 189 -19.73 -21.80 6.71
N THR A 190 -20.91 -22.28 7.12
CA THR A 190 -21.68 -23.30 6.40
C THR A 190 -22.69 -22.66 5.46
N GLU A 191 -23.03 -23.36 4.39
CA GLU A 191 -24.11 -22.94 3.49
C GLU A 191 -25.40 -23.73 3.74
N ASP A 192 -26.54 -23.06 3.61
CA ASP A 192 -27.84 -23.71 3.55
C ASP A 192 -28.03 -24.50 2.24
N ARG A 193 -29.19 -25.16 2.10
CA ARG A 193 -29.54 -25.91 0.89
C ARG A 193 -29.63 -25.07 -0.40
N TYR A 194 -29.63 -23.75 -0.29
CA TYR A 194 -29.69 -22.78 -1.39
C TYR A 194 -28.35 -22.09 -1.65
N GLY A 195 -27.30 -22.41 -0.86
CA GLY A 195 -25.98 -21.79 -0.97
C GLY A 195 -25.84 -20.48 -0.20
N TYR A 196 -26.74 -20.15 0.73
CA TYR A 196 -26.61 -18.95 1.56
C TYR A 196 -25.82 -19.23 2.84
N PRO A 197 -24.96 -18.29 3.29
CA PRO A 197 -24.22 -18.44 4.55
C PRO A 197 -25.17 -18.50 5.76
N GLU A 198 -25.02 -19.50 6.63
CA GLU A 198 -25.82 -19.64 7.88
C GLU A 198 -24.97 -19.37 9.13
N GLU A 199 -24.30 -20.42 9.64
CA GLU A 199 -23.44 -20.37 10.81
C GLU A 199 -22.01 -20.08 10.36
N GLY A 200 -21.37 -19.10 11.00
CA GLY A 200 -19.97 -18.82 10.73
C GLY A 200 -19.22 -18.27 11.94
N GLU A 201 -17.94 -18.56 11.97
CA GLU A 201 -16.96 -18.04 12.92
C GLU A 201 -15.98 -17.16 12.15
N ARG A 202 -15.54 -16.06 12.77
CA ARG A 202 -14.53 -15.21 12.16
C ARG A 202 -13.17 -15.51 12.73
N LYS A 203 -12.23 -15.72 11.82
CA LYS A 203 -10.84 -16.00 12.14
C LYS A 203 -9.98 -14.81 11.77
N VAL A 204 -9.03 -14.50 12.66
CA VAL A 204 -7.95 -13.58 12.35
C VAL A 204 -6.64 -14.33 12.46
N GLU A 205 -5.92 -14.31 11.35
CA GLU A 205 -4.62 -14.95 11.23
C GLU A 205 -3.57 -13.85 11.12
N VAL A 206 -2.49 -13.98 11.88
CA VAL A 206 -1.34 -13.09 11.83
C VAL A 206 -0.12 -13.90 11.39
N TYR A 207 0.59 -13.35 10.41
CA TYR A 207 1.83 -13.86 9.89
C TYR A 207 2.98 -12.95 10.30
N GLU A 208 3.95 -13.52 11.01
CA GLU A 208 5.18 -12.84 11.40
C GLU A 208 6.25 -13.11 10.33
N VAL A 209 6.63 -12.04 9.61
CA VAL A 209 7.41 -12.14 8.38
C VAL A 209 8.85 -12.57 8.64
N GLY A 210 9.43 -12.14 9.76
CA GLY A 210 10.81 -12.38 10.13
C GLY A 210 11.06 -13.83 10.57
N ILE A 211 10.10 -14.46 11.24
CA ILE A 211 10.19 -15.86 11.66
C ILE A 211 9.44 -16.84 10.75
N ASP A 212 8.69 -16.34 9.76
CA ASP A 212 8.01 -17.12 8.72
C ASP A 212 6.92 -18.05 9.27
N ILE A 213 6.12 -17.56 10.22
CA ILE A 213 5.11 -18.34 10.93
C ILE A 213 3.75 -17.64 10.88
N TRP A 214 2.71 -18.43 10.61
CA TRP A 214 1.31 -18.05 10.77
C TRP A 214 0.81 -18.49 12.16
N ARG A 215 -0.02 -17.66 12.79
CA ARG A 215 -0.78 -17.98 14.00
C ARG A 215 -2.20 -17.42 13.92
N GLU A 216 -3.14 -18.11 14.55
CA GLU A 216 -4.51 -17.64 14.71
C GLU A 216 -4.59 -16.83 16.01
N LEU A 217 -5.37 -15.74 16.03
CA LEU A 217 -5.67 -14.98 17.25
C LEU A 217 -6.85 -15.64 17.97
N ASP A 218 -6.69 -15.91 19.26
CA ASP A 218 -7.77 -16.44 20.09
C ASP A 218 -8.83 -15.34 20.37
N HIS A 219 -10.11 -15.73 20.40
CA HIS A 219 -11.23 -14.92 20.91
C HIS A 219 -11.50 -13.55 20.23
N VAL A 220 -11.43 -13.49 18.89
CA VAL A 220 -11.70 -12.25 18.15
C VAL A 220 -13.19 -11.87 18.10
N ASP A 221 -14.08 -12.83 18.30
CA ASP A 221 -15.53 -12.66 18.09
C ASP A 221 -16.21 -11.60 18.98
N GLN A 222 -15.61 -11.21 20.12
CA GLN A 222 -16.24 -10.26 21.04
C GLN A 222 -16.02 -8.78 20.68
N ASP A 223 -14.91 -8.46 20.01
CA ASP A 223 -14.51 -7.07 19.75
C ASP A 223 -14.61 -6.67 18.26
N LEU A 224 -14.74 -7.65 17.36
CA LEU A 224 -14.78 -7.38 15.93
C LEU A 224 -16.23 -7.36 15.43
N PRO A 225 -16.76 -6.24 14.92
CA PRO A 225 -18.11 -6.21 14.34
C PRO A 225 -18.16 -6.98 13.03
N ARG A 226 -19.31 -7.58 12.67
CA ARG A 226 -19.50 -8.18 11.34
C ARG A 226 -19.27 -7.10 10.27
N LEU A 227 -18.33 -7.36 9.37
CA LEU A 227 -17.86 -6.38 8.39
C LEU A 227 -18.68 -6.53 7.12
N PHE A 228 -19.33 -5.46 6.70
CA PHE A 228 -19.89 -5.37 5.35
C PHE A 228 -19.22 -4.21 4.61
N TRP A 229 -18.95 -4.44 3.33
CA TRP A 229 -18.46 -3.45 2.36
C TRP A 229 -17.12 -2.80 2.74
N LEU A 230 -16.03 -3.31 2.15
CA LEU A 230 -14.72 -2.69 2.24
C LEU A 230 -14.54 -1.70 1.10
N THR A 231 -14.63 -0.41 1.39
CA THR A 231 -14.53 0.62 0.36
C THR A 231 -13.12 1.17 0.19
N SER A 232 -12.37 1.29 1.30
CA SER A 232 -11.02 1.86 1.28
C SER A 232 -10.22 1.46 2.51
N SER A 233 -8.91 1.33 2.34
CA SER A 233 -8.00 0.89 3.40
C SER A 233 -6.58 1.39 3.20
N MET A 234 -5.82 1.55 4.29
CA MET A 234 -4.44 2.00 4.25
C MET A 234 -3.66 1.68 5.52
N TYR A 235 -2.33 1.68 5.42
CA TYR A 235 -1.44 1.65 6.59
C TYR A 235 -1.12 3.08 7.03
N TYR A 236 -1.28 3.38 8.31
CA TYR A 236 -0.97 4.68 8.90
C TYR A 236 -0.55 4.53 10.36
N ASN A 237 0.54 5.19 10.75
CA ASN A 237 1.01 5.30 12.14
C ASN A 237 1.01 3.97 12.93
N GLY A 238 1.59 2.90 12.36
CA GLY A 238 1.70 1.59 13.04
C GLY A 238 0.42 0.75 13.03
N ALA A 239 -0.67 1.23 12.43
CA ALA A 239 -1.93 0.52 12.35
C ALA A 239 -2.47 0.45 10.92
N TYR A 240 -3.20 -0.61 10.62
CA TYR A 240 -3.94 -0.72 9.37
C TYR A 240 -5.37 -0.22 9.58
N HIS A 241 -5.85 0.67 8.71
CA HIS A 241 -7.15 1.33 8.80
C HIS A 241 -7.99 0.96 7.60
N TRP A 242 -9.27 0.73 7.81
CA TRP A 242 -10.23 0.53 6.73
C TRP A 242 -11.62 1.00 7.11
N ILE A 243 -12.37 1.41 6.11
CA ILE A 243 -13.76 1.82 6.27
C ILE A 243 -14.64 0.57 6.25
N THR A 244 -15.61 0.50 7.15
CA THR A 244 -16.59 -0.57 7.22
C THR A 244 -17.90 -0.10 7.86
N THR A 245 -18.94 -0.92 7.79
CA THR A 245 -20.27 -0.65 8.34
C THR A 245 -20.57 -1.61 9.51
N LEU A 246 -21.16 -1.07 10.59
CA LEU A 246 -21.58 -1.84 11.75
C LEU A 246 -22.99 -2.43 11.54
N ASN A 247 -23.10 -3.74 11.72
CA ASN A 247 -24.20 -4.62 11.30
C ASN A 247 -25.60 -4.38 11.94
N HIS A 248 -25.84 -3.26 12.63
CA HIS A 248 -27.12 -2.97 13.30
C HIS A 248 -27.63 -1.54 13.14
N GLU A 249 -26.79 -0.60 12.69
CA GLU A 249 -27.14 0.83 12.69
C GLU A 249 -26.88 1.51 11.33
N ASP A 250 -26.41 0.76 10.32
CA ASP A 250 -25.83 1.30 9.07
C ASP A 250 -24.78 2.40 9.32
N LYS A 251 -24.19 2.37 10.51
CA LYS A 251 -23.21 3.35 10.96
C LYS A 251 -21.87 3.02 10.34
N LEU A 252 -21.36 3.98 9.56
CA LEU A 252 -20.02 3.95 9.00
C LEU A 252 -18.99 4.20 10.10
N ILE A 253 -17.95 3.38 10.14
CA ILE A 253 -16.79 3.56 11.03
C ILE A 253 -15.49 3.35 10.27
N ILE A 254 -14.39 3.83 10.84
CA ILE A 254 -13.05 3.41 10.46
C ILE A 254 -12.59 2.43 11.54
N LEU A 255 -12.38 1.18 11.13
CA LEU A 255 -11.80 0.16 11.98
C LEU A 255 -10.28 0.18 11.78
N CYS A 256 -9.52 0.07 12.86
CA CYS A 256 -8.08 -0.08 12.77
C CYS A 256 -7.55 -1.25 13.58
N PHE A 257 -6.50 -1.87 13.07
CA PHE A 257 -5.76 -2.96 13.70
C PHE A 257 -4.35 -2.48 13.98
N ASP A 258 -4.01 -2.37 15.26
CA ASP A 258 -2.69 -1.95 15.73
C ASP A 258 -1.71 -3.11 15.60
N MET A 259 -0.63 -2.93 14.82
CA MET A 259 0.29 -4.02 14.50
C MET A 259 1.13 -4.50 15.70
N SER A 260 1.29 -3.66 16.71
CA SER A 260 2.11 -3.99 17.88
C SER A 260 1.29 -4.64 18.98
N THR A 261 0.08 -4.14 19.23
CA THR A 261 -0.81 -4.66 20.28
C THR A 261 -1.78 -5.73 19.79
N GLU A 262 -2.03 -5.81 18.48
CA GLU A 262 -2.98 -6.74 17.85
C GLU A 262 -4.42 -6.55 18.31
N ILE A 263 -4.74 -5.32 18.70
CA ILE A 263 -6.06 -4.92 19.17
C ILE A 263 -6.77 -4.13 18.08
N PHE A 264 -8.05 -4.43 17.90
CA PHE A 264 -8.95 -3.67 17.05
C PHE A 264 -9.48 -2.44 17.77
N ARG A 265 -9.58 -1.30 17.07
CA ARG A 265 -10.18 -0.08 17.60
C ARG A 265 -11.06 0.59 16.56
N ASN A 266 -12.13 1.20 17.04
CA ASN A 266 -13.07 1.95 16.21
C ASN A 266 -12.75 3.44 16.28
N ILE A 267 -12.80 4.09 15.12
CA ILE A 267 -12.69 5.53 14.97
C ILE A 267 -13.98 6.00 14.30
N ASN A 268 -14.62 7.01 14.90
CA ASN A 268 -15.82 7.60 14.31
C ASN A 268 -15.42 8.37 13.04
N THR A 269 -16.23 8.25 11.99
CA THR A 269 -16.10 9.07 10.79
C THR A 269 -16.64 10.49 11.06
N PRO A 270 -16.18 11.52 10.33
CA PRO A 270 -16.80 12.84 10.40
C PRO A 270 -18.24 12.80 9.88
N ASP A 271 -19.06 13.76 10.32
CA ASP A 271 -20.38 13.99 9.72
C ASP A 271 -20.20 14.53 8.30
N THR A 272 -20.56 13.72 7.31
CA THR A 272 -20.40 14.06 5.89
C THR A 272 -21.73 14.32 5.19
N ARG A 273 -21.64 15.01 4.05
CA ARG A 273 -22.76 15.18 3.14
C ARG A 273 -23.21 13.82 2.61
N GLN A 274 -24.50 13.69 2.40
CA GLN A 274 -25.08 12.55 1.68
C GLN A 274 -25.47 13.00 0.27
N PHE A 275 -25.15 12.17 -0.72
CA PHE A 275 -25.51 12.40 -2.10
C PHE A 275 -26.76 11.60 -2.47
N SER A 276 -27.62 12.17 -3.32
CA SER A 276 -28.82 11.50 -3.86
C SER A 276 -28.47 10.21 -4.59
N SER A 277 -27.38 10.20 -5.35
CA SER A 277 -26.87 9.04 -6.07
C SER A 277 -26.23 7.98 -5.18
N GLY A 278 -26.15 8.21 -3.87
CA GLY A 278 -25.40 7.41 -2.90
C GLY A 278 -23.97 7.92 -2.70
N THR A 279 -23.40 7.61 -1.53
CA THR A 279 -22.12 8.18 -1.07
C THR A 279 -21.03 7.11 -0.99
N CYS A 280 -19.93 7.35 -1.69
CA CYS A 280 -18.68 6.61 -1.56
C CYS A 280 -17.78 7.25 -0.50
N HIS A 281 -17.02 6.42 0.21
CA HIS A 281 -16.13 6.83 1.29
C HIS A 281 -14.74 6.26 1.08
N SER A 282 -13.72 7.12 1.18
CA SER A 282 -12.34 6.76 0.90
C SER A 282 -11.37 7.36 1.92
N LEU A 283 -10.30 6.63 2.18
CA LEU A 283 -9.17 7.10 2.98
C LEU A 283 -8.01 7.50 2.07
N VAL A 284 -7.38 8.62 2.38
CA VAL A 284 -6.18 9.12 1.67
C VAL A 284 -5.18 9.69 2.70
N LEU A 285 -3.90 9.79 2.32
CA LEU A 285 -2.93 10.60 3.06
C LEU A 285 -2.92 12.01 2.48
N LEU A 286 -3.03 13.02 3.34
CA LEU A 286 -2.93 14.43 2.96
C LEU A 286 -2.13 15.15 4.03
N ASP A 287 -1.10 15.91 3.65
CA ASP A 287 -0.16 16.54 4.59
C ASP A 287 0.39 15.54 5.64
N GLU A 288 0.68 14.30 5.21
CA GLU A 288 1.09 13.18 6.08
C GLU A 288 0.08 12.80 7.19
N CYS A 289 -1.16 13.26 7.09
CA CYS A 289 -2.25 12.93 8.01
C CYS A 289 -3.27 11.98 7.37
N LEU A 290 -3.90 11.16 8.22
CA LEU A 290 -5.05 10.35 7.81
C LEU A 290 -6.21 11.27 7.44
N SER A 291 -6.73 11.11 6.22
CA SER A 291 -7.81 11.92 5.69
C SER A 291 -8.97 11.07 5.19
N PHE A 292 -10.17 11.61 5.35
CA PHE A 292 -11.43 11.00 4.96
C PHE A 292 -12.09 11.83 3.86
N MET A 293 -12.47 11.18 2.78
CA MET A 293 -13.07 11.82 1.60
C MET A 293 -14.42 11.16 1.30
N CYS A 294 -15.44 11.98 1.08
CA CYS A 294 -16.76 11.53 0.64
C CYS A 294 -17.06 12.05 -0.78
N HIS A 295 -17.47 11.16 -1.68
CA HIS A 295 -17.80 11.54 -3.07
C HIS A 295 -19.04 10.78 -3.57
N PRO A 296 -19.79 11.33 -4.55
CA PRO A 296 -20.98 10.66 -5.08
C PRO A 296 -20.61 9.44 -5.93
N TYR A 297 -21.55 8.49 -6.04
CA TYR A 297 -21.52 7.53 -7.15
C TYR A 297 -21.80 8.25 -8.47
N LEU A 298 -21.03 7.91 -9.50
CA LEU A 298 -21.19 8.49 -10.83
C LEU A 298 -22.47 8.00 -11.52
N GLY A 299 -23.49 8.86 -11.53
CA GLY A 299 -24.79 8.62 -12.18
C GLY A 299 -25.44 9.89 -12.73
N PRO A 300 -26.58 9.74 -13.42
CA PRO A 300 -27.31 10.87 -14.04
C PRO A 300 -27.90 11.85 -13.01
N GLU A 301 -27.90 11.49 -11.73
CA GLU A 301 -28.47 12.27 -10.63
C GLU A 301 -27.49 13.29 -10.03
N ILE A 302 -26.25 13.36 -10.52
CA ILE A 302 -25.25 14.32 -10.05
C ILE A 302 -25.63 15.72 -10.51
N ASP A 303 -25.75 16.64 -9.56
CA ASP A 303 -25.85 18.06 -9.82
C ASP A 303 -24.47 18.71 -9.58
N PRO A 304 -23.72 19.05 -10.64
CA PRO A 304 -22.38 19.62 -10.51
C PRO A 304 -22.34 21.00 -9.82
N THR A 305 -23.50 21.63 -9.59
CA THR A 305 -23.60 22.93 -8.91
C THR A 305 -23.83 22.82 -7.41
N THR A 306 -24.38 21.71 -6.94
CA THR A 306 -24.71 21.49 -5.51
C THR A 306 -23.93 20.35 -4.89
N ASP A 307 -23.58 19.32 -5.67
CA ASP A 307 -22.72 18.23 -5.24
C ASP A 307 -21.26 18.71 -5.16
N LEU A 308 -20.68 18.56 -3.98
CA LEU A 308 -19.28 18.90 -3.71
C LEU A 308 -18.67 17.80 -2.85
N ILE A 309 -17.40 17.51 -3.10
CA ILE A 309 -16.61 16.54 -2.34
C ILE A 309 -15.97 17.28 -1.16
N ASP A 310 -16.24 16.82 0.06
CA ASP A 310 -15.56 17.31 1.26
C ASP A 310 -14.41 16.35 1.63
N ILE A 311 -13.27 16.93 1.99
CA ILE A 311 -12.09 16.21 2.48
C ILE A 311 -11.80 16.66 3.91
N TRP A 312 -11.79 15.70 4.82
CA TRP A 312 -11.53 15.88 6.24
C TRP A 312 -10.18 15.31 6.60
N MET A 313 -9.53 15.90 7.59
CA MET A 313 -8.23 15.47 8.10
C MET A 313 -8.33 15.26 9.60
N VAL A 314 -7.72 14.19 10.10
CA VAL A 314 -7.59 13.98 11.54
C VAL A 314 -6.65 15.03 12.12
N LYS A 315 -7.10 15.74 13.15
CA LYS A 315 -6.31 16.74 13.88
C LYS A 315 -5.36 16.08 14.87
N ASP A 316 -5.92 15.25 15.75
CA ASP A 316 -5.21 14.57 16.83
C ASP A 316 -5.52 13.08 16.72
N TYR A 317 -4.58 12.29 16.21
CA TYR A 317 -4.81 10.89 15.87
C TYR A 317 -5.27 10.00 17.05
N ASN A 318 -4.88 10.36 18.28
CA ASN A 318 -5.31 9.65 19.49
C ASN A 318 -6.61 10.20 20.11
N VAL A 319 -7.20 11.25 19.51
CA VAL A 319 -8.48 11.83 19.90
C VAL A 319 -9.46 11.51 18.78
N TYR A 320 -10.12 10.36 18.91
CA TYR A 320 -10.92 9.66 17.89
C TYR A 320 -12.21 10.35 17.44
N GLU A 321 -12.30 11.67 17.62
CA GLU A 321 -13.43 12.55 17.25
C GLU A 321 -12.97 13.89 16.64
N SER A 322 -11.67 14.06 16.37
CA SER A 322 -11.08 15.34 15.98
C SER A 322 -10.89 15.49 14.47
N TRP A 323 -11.98 15.53 13.71
CA TRP A 323 -11.91 15.79 12.26
C TRP A 323 -12.01 17.28 11.95
N ILE A 324 -11.14 17.77 11.07
CA ILE A 324 -11.20 19.13 10.53
C ILE A 324 -11.42 19.06 9.02
N LYS A 325 -12.43 19.78 8.52
CA LYS A 325 -12.64 19.92 7.08
C LYS A 325 -11.51 20.78 6.50
N LYS A 326 -10.75 20.20 5.58
CA LYS A 326 -9.57 20.84 4.95
C LYS A 326 -9.92 21.44 3.59
N TYR A 327 -10.60 20.67 2.75
CA TYR A 327 -10.99 21.07 1.40
C TYR A 327 -12.45 20.76 1.11
N THR A 328 -13.04 21.59 0.27
CA THR A 328 -14.28 21.28 -0.45
C THR A 328 -13.98 21.52 -1.93
N ILE A 329 -14.15 20.48 -2.75
CA ILE A 329 -13.80 20.50 -4.17
C ILE A 329 -15.01 20.13 -5.02
N ARG A 330 -14.97 20.47 -6.31
CA ARG A 330 -16.00 20.07 -7.27
C ARG A 330 -16.07 18.55 -7.42
N VAL A 331 -17.21 18.03 -7.89
CA VAL A 331 -17.31 16.61 -8.26
C VAL A 331 -16.29 16.27 -9.34
N LEU A 332 -15.61 15.15 -9.13
CA LEU A 332 -14.66 14.57 -10.07
C LEU A 332 -15.26 13.27 -10.63
N PRO A 333 -14.96 12.89 -11.88
CA PRO A 333 -15.43 11.64 -12.48
C PRO A 333 -14.63 10.44 -11.95
N ILE A 334 -14.66 10.23 -10.63
CA ILE A 334 -14.03 9.10 -9.93
C ILE A 334 -14.90 7.86 -10.12
N ASP A 335 -14.38 6.82 -10.76
CA ASP A 335 -15.16 5.59 -11.01
C ASP A 335 -15.47 4.81 -9.73
N GLU A 336 -14.45 4.53 -8.92
CA GLU A 336 -14.59 3.72 -7.70
C GLU A 336 -14.08 4.46 -6.46
N SER A 337 -12.77 4.75 -6.41
CA SER A 337 -12.13 5.46 -5.31
C SER A 337 -10.93 6.29 -5.81
N PRO A 338 -10.54 7.35 -5.09
CA PRO A 338 -9.25 7.99 -5.29
C PRO A 338 -8.11 6.98 -5.08
N LEU A 339 -7.04 7.14 -5.84
CA LEU A 339 -5.90 6.24 -5.84
C LEU A 339 -4.85 6.64 -4.79
N ALA A 340 -4.47 7.92 -4.77
CA ALA A 340 -3.53 8.51 -3.82
C ALA A 340 -3.54 10.04 -3.98
N VAL A 341 -3.14 10.77 -2.94
CA VAL A 341 -2.70 12.17 -3.07
C VAL A 341 -1.19 12.18 -3.10
N TRP A 342 -0.60 12.92 -4.03
CA TRP A 342 0.84 13.09 -4.17
C TRP A 342 1.23 14.56 -4.09
N LYS A 343 2.42 14.84 -3.52
CA LYS A 343 2.94 16.21 -3.33
C LYS A 343 1.94 17.15 -2.64
N ASP A 344 1.15 16.61 -1.72
CA ASP A 344 0.15 17.30 -0.88
C ASP A 344 -0.98 18.03 -1.62
N SER A 345 -1.05 17.96 -2.96
CA SER A 345 -2.15 18.60 -3.71
C SER A 345 -2.68 17.83 -4.89
N LEU A 346 -1.93 16.86 -5.42
CA LEU A 346 -2.30 16.15 -6.65
C LEU A 346 -3.03 14.84 -6.32
N LEU A 347 -4.36 14.89 -6.39
CA LEU A 347 -5.23 13.72 -6.21
C LEU A 347 -5.29 12.91 -7.51
N PHE A 348 -4.80 11.68 -7.49
CA PHE A 348 -4.96 10.74 -8.59
C PHE A 348 -6.23 9.90 -8.44
N PHE A 349 -6.90 9.64 -9.55
CA PHE A 349 -8.07 8.77 -9.63
C PHE A 349 -8.17 8.10 -11.00
N GLN A 350 -8.94 7.02 -11.10
CA GLN A 350 -9.25 6.36 -12.37
C GLN A 350 -10.64 6.82 -12.85
N GLU A 351 -10.72 7.22 -14.11
CA GLU A 351 -11.99 7.55 -14.79
C GLU A 351 -12.62 6.28 -15.39
N LYS A 352 -13.93 6.30 -15.68
CA LYS A 352 -14.71 5.13 -16.15
C LYS A 352 -14.13 4.41 -17.37
N SER A 353 -13.44 5.13 -18.26
CA SER A 353 -12.77 4.58 -19.44
C SER A 353 -11.46 3.84 -19.11
N GLY A 354 -10.99 3.91 -17.87
CA GLY A 354 -9.80 3.21 -17.37
C GLY A 354 -8.52 4.05 -17.36
N TYR A 355 -8.58 5.30 -17.80
CA TYR A 355 -7.44 6.23 -17.82
C TYR A 355 -7.16 6.83 -16.44
N LEU A 356 -5.88 7.13 -16.20
CA LEU A 356 -5.41 7.85 -15.03
C LEU A 356 -5.69 9.35 -15.20
N MET A 357 -6.36 9.92 -14.21
CA MET A 357 -6.62 11.35 -14.09
C MET A 357 -5.95 11.88 -12.82
N SER A 358 -5.65 13.17 -12.81
CA SER A 358 -5.31 13.89 -11.59
C SER A 358 -6.10 15.18 -11.45
N TYR A 359 -6.33 15.59 -10.21
CA TYR A 359 -6.87 16.89 -9.84
C TYR A 359 -5.93 17.58 -8.86
N ASP A 360 -5.50 18.80 -9.16
CA ASP A 360 -4.68 19.58 -8.24
C ASP A 360 -5.56 20.48 -7.37
N PHE A 361 -5.50 20.31 -6.06
CA PHE A 361 -6.25 21.14 -5.10
C PHE A 361 -5.87 22.62 -5.13
N LYS A 362 -4.70 22.98 -5.67
CA LYS A 362 -4.21 24.37 -5.70
C LYS A 362 -4.64 25.12 -6.96
N SER A 363 -4.40 24.54 -8.13
CA SER A 363 -4.78 25.14 -9.41
C SER A 363 -6.23 24.84 -9.81
N GLU A 364 -6.85 23.86 -9.15
CA GLU A 364 -8.15 23.29 -9.51
C GLU A 364 -8.19 22.74 -10.94
N GLU A 365 -7.05 22.35 -11.52
CA GLU A 365 -6.97 21.78 -12.85
C GLU A 365 -7.14 20.26 -12.81
N VAL A 366 -7.80 19.72 -13.83
CA VAL A 366 -7.88 18.28 -14.10
C VAL A 366 -6.96 17.97 -15.27
N LYS A 367 -6.12 16.95 -15.12
CA LYS A 367 -5.18 16.49 -16.15
C LYS A 367 -5.38 15.00 -16.41
N GLU A 368 -5.47 14.65 -17.67
CA GLU A 368 -5.43 13.26 -18.13
C GLU A 368 -3.98 12.85 -18.37
N TRP A 369 -3.64 11.64 -17.94
CA TRP A 369 -2.32 11.05 -18.16
C TRP A 369 -2.42 9.93 -19.18
N ASN A 370 -1.37 9.78 -20.01
CA ASN A 370 -1.26 8.66 -20.93
C ASN A 370 -0.87 7.35 -20.20
N LEU A 371 -1.70 6.94 -19.25
CA LEU A 371 -1.59 5.75 -18.45
C LEU A 371 -2.99 5.18 -18.25
N HIS A 372 -3.20 3.92 -18.61
CA HIS A 372 -4.51 3.27 -18.51
C HIS A 372 -4.39 1.84 -18.00
N GLY A 373 -5.50 1.29 -17.52
CA GLY A 373 -5.66 -0.11 -17.19
C GLY A 373 -7.11 -0.52 -17.36
N CYS A 374 -7.44 -1.76 -17.04
CA CYS A 374 -8.84 -2.16 -16.91
C CYS A 374 -9.56 -1.26 -15.89
N GLN A 375 -10.84 -1.01 -16.14
CA GLN A 375 -11.71 -0.27 -15.23
C GLN A 375 -11.63 -0.87 -13.82
N LYS A 376 -11.59 -0.04 -12.77
CA LYS A 376 -11.44 -0.42 -11.34
C LYS A 376 -10.16 -1.13 -10.93
N SER A 377 -9.25 -1.44 -11.86
CA SER A 377 -8.03 -2.20 -11.53
C SER A 377 -6.90 -1.35 -10.94
N MET A 378 -6.95 -0.03 -11.10
CA MET A 378 -5.82 0.82 -10.77
C MET A 378 -5.70 1.00 -9.27
N ARG A 379 -4.48 0.92 -8.75
CA ARG A 379 -4.13 1.28 -7.37
C ARG A 379 -2.84 2.08 -7.38
N ALA A 380 -2.66 3.02 -6.46
CA ALA A 380 -1.44 3.81 -6.37
C ALA A 380 -0.86 3.84 -4.96
N ILE A 381 0.46 3.92 -4.86
CA ILE A 381 1.18 4.17 -3.62
C ILE A 381 2.27 5.21 -3.88
N VAL A 382 2.27 6.27 -3.08
CA VAL A 382 3.41 7.17 -2.96
C VAL A 382 4.45 6.54 -2.05
N TYR A 383 5.70 6.48 -2.47
CA TYR A 383 6.79 5.90 -1.68
C TYR A 383 8.09 6.70 -1.83
N LYS A 384 8.96 6.54 -0.84
CA LYS A 384 10.33 7.06 -0.85
C LYS A 384 11.28 5.89 -1.00
N GLU A 385 12.43 6.13 -1.62
CA GLU A 385 13.40 5.06 -1.86
C GLU A 385 13.93 4.44 -0.55
N SER A 386 14.04 3.12 -0.50
CA SER A 386 14.48 2.39 0.69
C SER A 386 15.37 1.19 0.36
N LEU A 387 16.44 1.02 1.14
CA LEU A 387 17.33 -0.14 1.10
C LEU A 387 16.85 -1.31 1.97
N VAL A 388 15.72 -1.16 2.66
CA VAL A 388 15.20 -2.17 3.59
C VAL A 388 15.08 -3.52 2.88
N PRO A 389 15.77 -4.55 3.38
CA PRO A 389 15.67 -5.88 2.80
C PRO A 389 14.32 -6.49 3.16
N ILE A 390 13.74 -7.23 2.22
CA ILE A 390 12.61 -8.10 2.56
C ILE A 390 13.17 -9.26 3.41
N PRO A 391 12.64 -9.53 4.62
CA PRO A 391 13.10 -10.63 5.44
C PRO A 391 13.04 -11.95 4.66
N ARG A 392 14.06 -12.79 4.79
CA ARG A 392 14.08 -14.12 4.16
C ARG A 392 13.30 -15.08 5.05
N GLY A 393 12.45 -15.90 4.46
CA GLY A 393 11.79 -16.96 5.20
C GLY A 393 12.65 -18.19 5.40
N SER A 394 12.08 -19.17 6.09
CA SER A 394 12.62 -20.52 6.20
C SER A 394 12.68 -21.19 4.82
N GLN A 395 13.48 -22.25 4.67
CA GLN A 395 13.78 -22.88 3.37
C GLN A 395 12.55 -23.40 2.60
N SER A 396 11.37 -23.51 3.23
CA SER A 396 10.10 -23.92 2.61
C SER A 396 9.29 -22.77 1.98
N SER A 397 9.63 -21.51 2.24
CA SER A 397 8.99 -20.34 1.62
C SER A 397 9.68 -19.97 0.29
N THR A 398 8.95 -19.32 -0.62
CA THR A 398 9.51 -18.92 -1.92
C THR A 398 10.72 -18.01 -1.69
N GLN A 399 11.87 -18.39 -2.24
CA GLN A 399 13.12 -17.64 -2.08
C GLN A 399 12.95 -16.20 -2.55
N LEU A 400 13.73 -15.28 -1.97
CA LEU A 400 13.75 -13.88 -2.40
C LEU A 400 14.19 -13.81 -3.87
N GLN A 401 13.31 -13.27 -4.72
CA GLN A 401 13.54 -13.21 -6.17
C GLN A 401 13.91 -11.79 -6.58
N ASN A 402 14.84 -11.71 -7.54
CA ASN A 402 15.11 -10.48 -8.27
C ASN A 402 14.22 -10.49 -9.52
N ILE A 403 13.72 -9.32 -9.92
CA ILE A 403 13.09 -9.14 -11.23
C ILE A 403 13.93 -8.22 -12.12
#